data_AF-A0A0G0CP66-F1
#
_entry.id   AF-A0A0G0CP66-F1
#
_cell.length_a   1.000
_cell.length_b   1.000
_cell.length_c   1.000
_cell.angle_alpha   90.00
_cell.angle_beta   90.00
_cell.angle_gamma   90.00
#
_symmetry.space_group_name_H-M   'P 1'
#
loop_
_entity.id
_entity.type
_entity.pdbx_description
1 polymer ?
#
loop_
_entity_poly.entity_id
_entity_poly.type
_entity_poly.pdbx_seq_one_letter_code
_entity_poly.pdbx_strand_id
1 'polypeptide(L)'
;MKNLKILFIASIFITSTISCKFVINQPVVDLLVNIPTEVDANLSEKTFGHLPQNVRNFLATLPPENRNPNIDSQLLFGEEVSILEEVGPEGDFVKVEAIGQGFENKKVIGYINKTQIFSIPNAIVCNQKAKIYSLEEPAKEIMQLSLGTKLTIIRKLDVSWYQIILPDGSYAKINSNDINSYEYLSGLTEKELRTNIINCAKNFLRYSYCWGGCSCNKVDCSGLTRLAYLCSNLTLPRNAIDQYLACKKLENGSQLKPADLIFYARADKPKRVFHVMMYLGENALIECGCPFGVRILTGEAKFGKTIETINGEEILNNEICKNLVIYFGTFINK
;
A
#
# COMPACT_ATOMS: atom_id res chain seq x y z
N MET A 1 37.74 0.50 42.84
CA MET A 1 36.75 1.01 41.88
C MET A 1 37.22 0.64 40.49
N LYS A 2 36.72 -0.48 39.95
CA LYS A 2 37.18 -1.07 38.68
C LYS A 2 36.17 -0.75 37.58
N ASN A 3 36.71 -0.35 36.44
CA ASN A 3 36.10 -0.09 35.14
C ASN A 3 34.92 -1.01 34.80
N LEU A 4 33.73 -0.43 34.61
CA LEU A 4 32.62 -1.09 33.95
C LEU A 4 32.71 -0.78 32.44
N LYS A 5 33.34 -1.69 31.69
CA LYS A 5 33.24 -1.72 30.23
C LYS A 5 31.79 -2.09 29.89
N ILE A 6 31.05 -1.15 29.32
CA ILE A 6 29.76 -1.44 28.68
C ILE A 6 30.07 -2.25 27.42
N LEU A 7 29.87 -3.56 27.49
CA LEU A 7 29.81 -4.42 26.32
C LEU A 7 28.51 -4.08 25.57
N PHE A 8 28.62 -3.38 24.46
CA PHE A 8 27.59 -3.41 23.43
C PHE A 8 27.58 -4.82 22.84
N ILE A 9 26.59 -5.63 23.23
CA ILE A 9 26.29 -6.89 22.57
C ILE A 9 25.74 -6.51 21.20
N ALA A 10 26.56 -6.70 20.16
CA ALA A 10 26.14 -6.66 18.78
C ALA A 10 25.06 -7.74 18.58
N SER A 11 23.80 -7.32 18.65
CA SER A 11 22.68 -8.15 18.24
C SER A 11 22.77 -8.27 16.73
N ILE A 12 23.08 -9.47 16.25
CA ILE A 12 23.04 -9.82 14.84
C ILE A 12 21.57 -9.74 14.42
N PHE A 13 21.14 -8.55 14.01
CA PHE A 13 19.90 -8.40 13.27
C PHE A 13 20.19 -8.95 11.88
N ILE A 14 19.64 -10.12 11.58
CA ILE A 14 19.39 -10.55 10.21
C ILE A 14 18.41 -9.53 9.65
N THR A 15 18.93 -8.42 9.13
CA THR A 15 18.17 -7.46 8.37
C THR A 15 17.92 -8.12 7.03
N SER A 16 16.81 -8.86 6.92
CA SER A 16 16.22 -9.07 5.60
C SER A 16 15.80 -7.68 5.14
N THR A 17 16.68 -7.00 4.40
CA THR A 17 16.38 -5.74 3.75
C THR A 17 15.22 -5.99 2.80
N ILE A 18 14.02 -5.65 3.23
CA ILE A 18 12.91 -5.39 2.31
C ILE A 18 13.45 -4.24 1.44
N SER A 19 13.60 -4.48 0.13
CA SER A 19 14.10 -3.45 -0.77
C SER A 19 13.04 -2.35 -0.88
N CYS A 20 13.08 -1.38 0.03
CA CYS A 20 12.23 -0.20 -0.04
C CYS A 20 12.78 0.71 -1.12
N LYS A 21 11.98 0.88 -2.19
CA LYS A 21 12.33 1.76 -3.30
C LYS A 21 11.71 3.14 -3.09
N PHE A 22 12.51 4.16 -3.35
CA PHE A 22 12.09 5.54 -3.41
C PHE A 22 12.25 6.02 -4.84
N VAL A 23 11.53 7.07 -5.19
CA VAL A 23 11.67 7.69 -6.51
C VAL A 23 11.79 9.19 -6.38
N ILE A 24 12.51 9.78 -7.32
CA ILE A 24 12.69 11.24 -7.39
C ILE A 24 11.35 11.92 -7.70
N ASN A 25 11.04 12.98 -6.94
CA ASN A 25 9.79 13.73 -7.05
C ASN A 25 9.93 15.13 -7.68
N GLN A 26 11.14 15.49 -8.12
CA GLN A 26 11.45 16.74 -8.82
C GLN A 26 11.86 16.47 -10.27
N PRO A 27 11.74 17.45 -11.20
CA PRO A 27 12.12 17.25 -12.61
C PRO A 27 13.54 16.70 -12.78
N VAL A 28 14.50 17.27 -12.06
CA VAL A 28 15.91 16.88 -12.01
C VAL A 28 16.43 17.11 -10.58
N VAL A 29 17.23 16.19 -10.07
CA VAL A 29 17.92 16.31 -8.78
C VAL A 29 19.40 16.07 -8.99
N ASP A 30 20.23 16.99 -8.50
CA ASP A 30 21.68 16.80 -8.49
C ASP A 30 22.05 15.76 -7.41
N LEU A 31 22.73 14.69 -7.84
CA LEU A 31 23.29 13.69 -6.94
C LEU A 31 24.64 14.19 -6.44
N LEU A 32 24.70 14.58 -5.17
CA LEU A 32 25.87 15.27 -4.63
C LEU A 32 26.95 14.28 -4.18
N VAL A 33 28.22 14.64 -4.37
CA VAL A 33 29.37 13.91 -3.85
C VAL A 33 29.48 14.08 -2.33
N ASN A 34 29.09 15.24 -1.80
CA ASN A 34 29.13 15.58 -0.38
C ASN A 34 27.86 16.37 0.03
N ILE A 35 27.50 16.32 1.32
CA ILE A 35 26.41 17.14 1.87
C ILE A 35 26.85 18.61 1.89
N PRO A 36 26.03 19.56 1.39
CA PRO A 36 26.32 20.97 1.53
C PRO A 36 26.37 21.36 3.01
N THR A 37 27.52 21.78 3.51
CA THR A 37 27.60 22.49 4.79
C THR A 37 27.23 23.96 4.57
N GLU A 38 26.51 24.58 5.50
CA GLU A 38 26.45 26.05 5.52
C GLU A 38 27.91 26.55 5.51
N VAL A 39 28.23 27.39 4.53
CA VAL A 39 29.58 27.77 4.08
C VAL A 39 30.23 26.77 3.12
N ASP A 40 29.85 26.84 1.83
CA ASP A 40 30.85 26.81 0.76
C ASP A 40 30.32 27.51 -0.51
N ALA A 41 30.15 28.82 -0.42
CA ALA A 41 30.07 29.69 -1.60
C ALA A 41 31.43 29.85 -2.32
N ASN A 42 32.49 29.19 -1.82
CA ASN A 42 33.83 29.19 -2.42
C ASN A 42 34.36 27.75 -2.50
N LEU A 43 34.01 27.07 -3.61
CA LEU A 43 34.60 25.82 -4.04
C LEU A 43 36.15 25.91 -4.03
N SER A 44 36.79 25.42 -2.97
CA SER A 44 38.25 25.36 -2.86
C SER A 44 38.76 23.93 -3.09
N GLU A 45 40.04 23.77 -3.42
CA GLU A 45 40.74 22.52 -3.79
C GLU A 45 40.54 21.32 -2.83
N LYS A 46 39.90 21.49 -1.68
CA LYS A 46 39.64 20.44 -0.68
C LYS A 46 38.50 19.49 -1.07
N THR A 47 37.61 19.83 -2.00
CA THR A 47 36.48 18.97 -2.44
C THR A 47 36.88 17.89 -3.45
N PHE A 48 38.12 17.89 -3.94
CA PHE A 48 38.60 17.00 -5.01
C PHE A 48 39.19 15.66 -4.53
N GLY A 49 39.20 15.38 -3.23
CA GLY A 49 40.00 14.30 -2.61
C GLY A 49 39.85 12.90 -3.20
N HIS A 50 38.69 12.59 -3.80
CA HIS A 50 38.39 11.25 -4.34
C HIS A 50 38.52 11.10 -5.86
N LEU A 51 38.74 12.19 -6.62
CA LEU A 51 38.81 12.12 -8.08
C LEU A 51 40.24 11.80 -8.58
N PRO A 52 40.43 10.94 -9.59
CA PRO A 52 41.71 10.73 -10.26
C PRO A 52 42.31 12.02 -10.81
N GLN A 53 43.65 12.15 -10.80
CA GLN A 53 44.36 13.38 -11.17
C GLN A 53 44.03 13.87 -12.59
N ASN A 54 43.84 12.94 -13.53
CA ASN A 54 43.45 13.25 -14.92
C ASN A 54 42.05 13.87 -15.01
N VAL A 55 41.11 13.46 -14.17
CA VAL A 55 39.75 14.04 -14.11
C VAL A 55 39.81 15.45 -13.53
N ARG A 56 40.61 15.65 -12.48
CA ARG A 56 40.84 17.00 -11.91
C ARG A 56 41.43 17.95 -12.94
N ASN A 57 42.42 17.49 -13.70
CA ASN A 57 43.06 18.28 -14.75
C ASN A 57 42.07 18.65 -15.87
N PHE A 58 41.16 17.73 -16.25
CA PHE A 58 40.11 18.00 -17.24
C PHE A 58 39.04 18.97 -16.72
N LEU A 59 38.53 18.79 -15.49
CA LEU A 59 37.58 19.73 -14.90
C LEU A 59 38.17 21.14 -14.80
N ALA A 60 39.48 21.26 -14.58
CA ALA A 60 40.22 22.52 -14.58
C ALA A 60 40.35 23.20 -15.96
N THR A 61 39.94 22.56 -17.06
CA THR A 61 39.89 23.20 -18.40
C THR A 61 38.50 23.71 -18.81
N LEU A 62 37.43 23.29 -18.13
CA LEU A 62 36.05 23.71 -18.44
C LEU A 62 35.79 25.18 -18.04
N PRO A 63 34.84 25.92 -18.62
CA PRO A 63 34.44 27.23 -18.08
C PRO A 63 33.92 27.13 -16.62
N PRO A 64 34.15 28.12 -15.73
CA PRO A 64 33.73 28.07 -14.32
C PRO A 64 32.23 27.74 -14.12
N GLU A 65 31.37 28.24 -14.99
CA GLU A 65 29.93 27.97 -15.03
C GLU A 65 29.57 26.50 -15.30
N ASN A 66 30.51 25.72 -15.86
CA ASN A 66 30.38 24.30 -16.13
C ASN A 66 31.13 23.44 -15.10
N ARG A 67 31.61 24.04 -14.00
CA ARG A 67 32.34 23.36 -12.91
C ARG A 67 31.53 23.36 -11.63
N ASN A 68 30.71 22.33 -11.43
CA ASN A 68 30.26 22.01 -10.08
C ASN A 68 30.80 20.63 -9.66
N PRO A 69 31.98 20.58 -8.99
CA PRO A 69 32.60 19.32 -8.61
C PRO A 69 31.85 18.60 -7.47
N ASN A 70 30.83 19.25 -6.89
CA ASN A 70 29.99 18.64 -5.88
C ASN A 70 28.87 17.79 -6.47
N ILE A 71 28.68 17.80 -7.80
CA ILE A 71 27.67 16.99 -8.50
C ILE A 71 28.38 15.79 -9.13
N ASP A 72 28.00 14.57 -8.73
CA ASP A 72 28.49 13.33 -9.32
C ASP A 72 27.67 12.95 -10.56
N SER A 73 26.34 13.08 -10.44
CA SER A 73 25.38 12.78 -11.49
C SER A 73 24.09 13.58 -11.27
N GLN A 74 23.10 13.35 -12.12
CA GLN A 74 21.75 13.87 -11.94
C GLN A 74 20.74 12.73 -12.01
N LEU A 75 19.66 12.83 -11.24
CA LEU A 75 18.56 11.88 -11.22
C LEU A 75 17.31 12.55 -11.80
N LEU A 76 16.57 11.80 -12.62
CA LEU A 76 15.37 12.31 -13.28
C LEU A 76 14.10 12.01 -12.47
N PHE A 77 13.05 12.80 -12.69
CA PHE A 77 11.73 12.52 -12.12
C PHE A 77 11.29 11.07 -12.34
N GLY A 78 10.91 10.39 -11.26
CA GLY A 78 10.49 8.99 -11.28
C GLY A 78 11.62 7.96 -11.28
N GLU A 79 12.89 8.39 -11.33
CA GLU A 79 14.03 7.48 -11.24
C GLU A 79 14.13 6.85 -9.85
N GLU A 80 14.41 5.55 -9.79
CA GLU A 80 14.46 4.79 -8.56
C GLU A 80 15.79 4.97 -7.82
N VAL A 81 15.68 5.17 -6.51
CA VAL A 81 16.81 5.20 -5.58
C VAL A 81 16.56 4.31 -4.37
N SER A 82 17.64 3.80 -3.79
CA SER A 82 17.61 3.14 -2.47
C SER A 82 18.33 3.99 -1.45
N ILE A 83 17.68 4.28 -0.31
CA ILE A 83 18.32 4.97 0.80
C ILE A 83 19.27 4.01 1.49
N LEU A 84 20.53 4.42 1.61
CA LEU A 84 21.59 3.70 2.31
C LEU A 84 21.73 4.21 3.75
N GLU A 85 21.63 5.52 3.95
CA GLU A 85 21.86 6.18 5.24
C GLU A 85 21.15 7.54 5.29
N GLU A 86 20.67 7.94 6.47
CA GLU A 86 20.22 9.32 6.75
C GLU A 86 21.36 10.12 7.39
N VAL A 87 21.58 11.33 6.89
CA VAL A 87 22.77 12.12 7.18
C VAL A 87 22.45 13.62 7.24
N GLY A 88 23.38 14.40 7.79
CA GLY A 88 23.25 15.85 7.94
C GLY A 88 22.86 16.28 9.36
N PRO A 89 22.97 17.58 9.68
CA PRO A 89 22.82 18.09 11.05
C PRO A 89 21.43 17.83 11.66
N GLU A 90 20.39 17.91 10.83
CA GLU A 90 18.99 17.65 11.22
C GLU A 90 18.40 16.39 10.55
N GLY A 91 19.23 15.63 9.82
CA GLY A 91 18.78 14.47 9.04
C GLY A 91 18.07 14.84 7.72
N ASP A 92 18.31 16.05 7.20
CA ASP A 92 17.67 16.56 5.98
C ASP A 92 18.17 15.91 4.69
N PHE A 93 19.31 15.22 4.75
CA PHE A 93 19.93 14.58 3.60
C PHE A 93 19.90 13.06 3.74
N VAL A 94 19.86 12.39 2.60
CA VAL A 94 19.96 10.95 2.50
C VAL A 94 21.10 10.58 1.56
N LYS A 95 21.89 9.59 1.97
CA LYS A 95 22.81 8.90 1.08
C LYS A 95 22.02 7.86 0.31
N VAL A 96 22.09 7.92 -1.01
CA VAL A 96 21.28 7.06 -1.89
C VAL A 96 22.15 6.34 -2.92
N GLU A 97 21.71 5.15 -3.30
CA GLU A 97 22.16 4.44 -4.50
C GLU A 97 21.19 4.74 -5.65
N ALA A 98 21.72 5.25 -6.76
CA ALA A 98 20.99 5.47 -8.02
C ALA A 98 20.87 4.15 -8.80
N ILE A 99 19.71 3.50 -8.73
CA ILE A 99 19.53 2.11 -9.18
C ILE A 99 19.76 1.95 -10.69
N GLY A 100 19.41 2.97 -11.48
CA GLY A 100 19.50 2.94 -12.95
C GLY A 100 20.85 3.36 -13.53
N GLN A 101 21.77 3.88 -12.72
CA GLN A 101 23.01 4.53 -13.20
C GLN A 101 24.27 3.69 -12.97
N GLY A 102 24.16 2.60 -12.19
CA GLY A 102 25.25 1.66 -11.98
C GLY A 102 25.60 0.83 -13.21
N PHE A 103 26.81 0.28 -13.24
CA PHE A 103 27.26 -0.66 -14.28
C PHE A 103 28.03 -1.82 -13.65
N GLU A 104 27.61 -3.05 -13.95
CA GLU A 104 28.13 -4.28 -13.33
C GLU A 104 28.12 -4.20 -11.80
N ASN A 105 29.30 -4.26 -11.16
CA ASN A 105 29.46 -4.17 -9.71
C ASN A 105 29.68 -2.73 -9.21
N LYS A 106 29.66 -1.73 -10.10
CA LYS A 106 29.84 -0.33 -9.74
C LYS A 106 28.48 0.34 -9.51
N LYS A 107 28.27 0.78 -8.29
CA LYS A 107 27.09 1.54 -7.87
C LYS A 107 27.38 3.04 -7.98
N VAL A 108 26.39 3.81 -8.40
CA VAL A 108 26.43 5.27 -8.34
C VAL A 108 25.76 5.69 -7.04
N ILE A 109 26.51 6.37 -6.17
CA ILE A 109 26.09 6.70 -4.82
C ILE A 109 26.39 8.16 -4.55
N GLY A 110 25.43 8.86 -3.98
CA GLY A 110 25.63 10.25 -3.55
C GLY A 110 24.56 10.69 -2.56
N TYR A 111 24.46 11.99 -2.38
CA TYR A 111 23.59 12.63 -1.39
C TYR A 111 22.54 13.49 -2.08
N ILE A 112 21.30 13.40 -1.58
CA ILE A 112 20.19 14.24 -2.02
C ILE A 112 19.41 14.71 -0.79
N ASN A 113 18.64 15.79 -0.92
CA ASN A 113 17.74 16.22 0.16
C ASN A 113 16.55 15.27 0.24
N LYS A 114 16.15 14.89 1.47
CA LYS A 114 15.08 13.92 1.74
C LYS A 114 13.72 14.35 1.17
N THR A 115 13.49 15.65 1.01
CA THR A 115 12.25 16.18 0.39
C THR A 115 12.14 15.91 -1.11
N GLN A 116 13.24 15.54 -1.77
CA GLN A 116 13.32 15.30 -3.22
C GLN A 116 12.94 13.87 -3.63
N ILE A 117 12.57 13.04 -2.65
CA ILE A 117 12.13 11.67 -2.86
C ILE A 117 10.74 11.43 -2.28
N PHE A 118 10.01 10.49 -2.87
CA PHE A 118 8.83 9.92 -2.25
C PHE A 118 8.92 8.40 -2.21
N SER A 119 8.32 7.80 -1.18
CA SER A 119 8.28 6.35 -1.03
C SER A 119 7.11 5.74 -1.79
N ILE A 120 7.32 4.61 -2.45
CA ILE A 120 6.25 3.85 -3.08
C ILE A 120 5.66 2.88 -2.04
N PRO A 121 4.34 2.91 -1.77
CA PRO A 121 3.74 1.96 -0.85
C PRO A 121 4.00 0.51 -1.29
N ASN A 122 4.44 -0.31 -0.34
CA ASN A 122 4.76 -1.72 -0.53
C ASN A 122 3.99 -2.62 0.45
N ALA A 123 3.07 -2.05 1.22
CA ALA A 123 2.23 -2.75 2.17
C ALA A 123 0.86 -2.11 2.31
N ILE A 124 -0.07 -2.84 2.91
CA ILE A 124 -1.41 -2.39 3.20
C ILE A 124 -1.85 -2.86 4.59
N VAL A 125 -2.52 -1.99 5.33
CA VAL A 125 -3.17 -2.36 6.60
C VAL A 125 -4.28 -3.37 6.31
N CYS A 126 -4.22 -4.54 6.94
CA CYS A 126 -5.12 -5.67 6.71
C CYS A 126 -6.12 -5.92 7.85
N ASN A 127 -5.86 -5.41 9.04
CA ASN A 127 -6.81 -5.39 10.16
C ASN A 127 -7.72 -4.16 10.10
N GLN A 128 -8.86 -4.20 10.79
CA GLN A 128 -9.78 -3.07 10.85
C GLN A 128 -9.07 -1.80 11.31
N LYS A 129 -8.37 -1.86 12.43
CA LYS A 129 -7.55 -0.76 12.94
C LYS A 129 -6.15 -1.26 13.20
N ALA A 130 -5.16 -0.47 12.78
CA ALA A 130 -3.77 -0.69 13.10
C ALA A 130 -3.24 0.48 13.90
N LYS A 131 -2.58 0.21 15.02
CA LYS A 131 -1.94 1.24 15.82
C LYS A 131 -0.53 1.46 15.31
N ILE A 132 -0.13 2.73 15.18
CA ILE A 132 1.26 3.09 14.90
C ILE A 132 1.90 3.72 16.13
N TYR A 133 3.17 3.40 16.35
CA TYR A 133 3.92 3.77 17.54
C TYR A 133 5.21 4.52 17.19
N SER A 134 5.68 5.37 18.11
CA SER A 134 7.01 5.97 18.01
C SER A 134 8.11 4.92 18.05
N LEU A 135 9.27 5.26 17.47
CA LEU A 135 10.47 4.42 17.54
C LEU A 135 11.24 4.55 18.87
N GLU A 136 11.01 5.64 19.61
CA GLU A 136 11.57 5.85 20.94
C GLU A 136 11.12 4.79 21.94
N GLU A 137 11.94 4.55 22.98
CA GLU A 137 11.58 3.67 24.09
C GLU A 137 11.43 4.47 25.39
N PRO A 138 10.28 4.39 26.09
CA PRO A 138 9.12 3.54 25.79
C PRO A 138 8.31 4.04 24.59
N ALA A 139 7.89 3.12 23.73
CA ALA A 139 7.08 3.43 22.56
C ALA A 139 5.70 4.01 22.93
N LYS A 140 5.31 5.09 22.25
CA LYS A 140 4.02 5.78 22.43
C LYS A 140 3.16 5.61 21.20
N GLU A 141 1.86 5.36 21.39
CA GLU A 141 0.88 5.33 20.29
C GLU A 141 0.78 6.74 19.69
N ILE A 142 0.98 6.85 18.36
CA ILE A 142 0.90 8.12 17.63
C ILE A 142 -0.51 8.32 17.08
N MET A 143 -1.05 7.31 16.38
CA MET A 143 -2.39 7.33 15.79
C MET A 143 -2.87 5.92 15.43
N GLN A 144 -4.11 5.83 14.94
CA GLN A 144 -4.70 4.61 14.41
C GLN A 144 -5.02 4.76 12.93
N LEU A 145 -4.64 3.75 12.15
CA LEU A 145 -4.88 3.66 10.72
C LEU A 145 -6.04 2.71 10.43
N SER A 146 -6.81 3.03 9.39
CA SER A 146 -7.89 2.18 8.91
C SER A 146 -7.34 1.07 8.02
N LEU A 147 -8.02 -0.08 8.00
CA LEU A 147 -7.95 -1.07 6.92
C LEU A 147 -7.86 -0.39 5.54
N GLY A 148 -6.98 -0.91 4.69
CA GLY A 148 -6.78 -0.43 3.34
C GLY A 148 -5.81 0.76 3.23
N THR A 149 -5.33 1.30 4.35
CA THR A 149 -4.28 2.33 4.34
C THR A 149 -3.02 1.72 3.73
N LYS A 150 -2.51 2.37 2.68
CA LYS A 150 -1.27 1.98 2.01
C LYS A 150 -0.09 2.60 2.74
N LEU A 151 0.94 1.80 2.99
CA LEU A 151 2.12 2.19 3.76
C LEU A 151 3.37 1.71 3.05
N THR A 152 4.50 2.32 3.42
CA THR A 152 5.83 1.92 2.97
C THR A 152 6.59 1.37 4.17
N ILE A 153 6.84 0.06 4.15
CA ILE A 153 7.77 -0.61 5.06
C ILE A 153 9.19 -0.31 4.58
N ILE A 154 10.00 0.24 5.47
CA ILE A 154 11.42 0.49 5.24
C ILE A 154 12.24 -0.76 5.52
N ARG A 155 11.98 -1.38 6.68
CA ARG A 155 12.69 -2.59 7.13
C ARG A 155 11.91 -3.30 8.23
N LYS A 156 12.27 -4.56 8.43
CA LYS A 156 11.88 -5.34 9.61
C LYS A 156 12.74 -4.93 10.80
N LEU A 157 12.10 -4.61 11.93
CA LEU A 157 12.80 -4.33 13.20
C LEU A 157 13.04 -5.64 13.95
N ASP A 158 12.00 -6.46 14.09
CA ASP A 158 12.05 -7.79 14.70
C ASP A 158 10.90 -8.67 14.17
N VAL A 159 10.63 -9.80 14.82
CA VAL A 159 9.55 -10.73 14.41
C VAL A 159 8.14 -10.11 14.46
N SER A 160 7.92 -9.10 15.29
CA SER A 160 6.63 -8.48 15.58
C SER A 160 6.47 -7.08 14.98
N TRP A 161 7.56 -6.40 14.62
CA TRP A 161 7.51 -4.99 14.23
C TRP A 161 8.20 -4.68 12.91
N TYR A 162 7.56 -3.81 12.13
CA TYR A 162 8.14 -3.15 10.97
C TYR A 162 8.34 -1.67 11.25
N GLN A 163 9.42 -1.10 10.70
CA GLN A 163 9.58 0.34 10.58
C GLN A 163 8.91 0.81 9.28
N ILE A 164 8.10 1.86 9.39
CA ILE A 164 7.41 2.50 8.27
C ILE A 164 7.79 3.98 8.18
N ILE A 165 7.67 4.55 6.99
CA ILE A 165 7.76 6.00 6.76
C ILE A 165 6.35 6.60 6.62
N LEU A 166 6.13 7.75 7.24
CA LEU A 166 4.89 8.50 7.19
C LEU A 166 4.95 9.58 6.09
N PRO A 167 3.80 10.14 5.66
CA PRO A 167 3.76 11.13 4.58
C PRO A 167 4.55 12.41 4.85
N ASP A 168 4.79 12.75 6.12
CA ASP A 168 5.61 13.89 6.54
C ASP A 168 7.12 13.57 6.55
N GLY A 169 7.52 12.37 6.15
CA GLY A 169 8.91 11.91 6.13
C GLY A 169 9.42 11.37 7.46
N SER A 170 8.61 11.42 8.52
CA SER A 170 8.96 10.82 9.82
C SER A 170 8.81 9.30 9.81
N TYR A 171 9.39 8.62 10.81
CA TYR A 171 9.28 7.17 10.95
C TYR A 171 8.47 6.75 12.16
N ALA A 172 7.77 5.64 12.00
CA ALA A 172 7.03 4.97 13.06
C ALA A 172 7.24 3.45 12.98
N LYS A 173 6.75 2.72 13.98
CA LYS A 173 6.64 1.26 13.93
C LYS A 173 5.19 0.80 13.96
N ILE A 174 4.92 -0.30 13.26
CA ILE A 174 3.61 -0.96 13.16
C ILE A 174 3.79 -2.46 13.37
N ASN A 175 2.78 -3.11 13.97
CA ASN A 175 2.83 -4.53 14.22
C ASN A 175 2.75 -5.31 12.90
N SER A 176 3.54 -6.37 12.76
CA SER A 176 3.58 -7.21 11.57
C SER A 176 2.24 -7.88 11.26
N ASN A 177 1.42 -8.14 12.27
CA ASN A 177 0.10 -8.77 12.11
C ASN A 177 -0.98 -7.79 11.62
N ASP A 178 -0.69 -6.49 11.60
CA ASP A 178 -1.63 -5.45 11.17
C ASP A 178 -1.49 -5.12 9.67
N ILE A 179 -0.48 -5.65 9.00
CA ILE A 179 -0.18 -5.33 7.60
C ILE A 179 0.11 -6.57 6.77
N ASN A 180 -0.24 -6.49 5.48
CA ASN A 180 0.22 -7.42 4.46
C ASN A 180 1.20 -6.71 3.54
N SER A 181 2.40 -7.26 3.33
CA SER A 181 3.31 -6.76 2.29
C SER A 181 2.80 -7.15 0.90
N TYR A 182 3.10 -6.33 -0.11
CA TYR A 182 2.69 -6.62 -1.48
C TYR A 182 3.39 -7.85 -2.03
N GLU A 183 4.63 -8.09 -1.59
CA GLU A 183 5.36 -9.33 -1.89
C GLU A 183 4.59 -10.56 -1.38
N TYR A 184 4.18 -10.58 -0.11
CA TYR A 184 3.35 -11.65 0.45
C TYR A 184 2.05 -11.84 -0.34
N LEU A 185 1.33 -10.75 -0.63
CA LEU A 185 0.06 -10.80 -1.36
C LEU A 185 0.23 -11.33 -2.80
N SER A 186 1.33 -10.99 -3.46
CA SER A 186 1.61 -11.44 -4.82
C SER A 186 1.80 -12.96 -4.91
N GLY A 187 2.40 -13.56 -3.87
CA GLY A 187 2.65 -15.00 -3.76
C GLY A 187 1.45 -15.87 -3.40
N LEU A 188 0.31 -15.28 -3.03
CA LEU A 188 -0.89 -16.05 -2.65
C LEU A 188 -1.49 -16.82 -3.83
N THR A 189 -1.97 -18.04 -3.59
CA THR A 189 -2.85 -18.75 -4.53
C THR A 189 -4.21 -18.03 -4.67
N GLU A 190 -4.98 -18.32 -5.73
CA GLU A 190 -6.34 -17.77 -5.88
C GLU A 190 -7.22 -18.11 -4.67
N LYS A 191 -7.09 -19.33 -4.12
CA LYS A 191 -7.86 -19.79 -2.96
C LYS A 191 -7.54 -19.00 -1.70
N GLU A 192 -6.25 -18.78 -1.42
CA GLU A 192 -5.81 -17.99 -0.25
C GLU A 192 -6.21 -16.53 -0.37
N LEU A 193 -6.09 -15.96 -1.58
CA LEU A 193 -6.55 -14.60 -1.89
C LEU A 193 -8.04 -14.42 -1.59
N ARG A 194 -8.90 -15.32 -2.11
CA ARG A 194 -10.35 -15.29 -1.85
C ARG A 194 -10.67 -15.44 -0.37
N THR A 195 -9.94 -16.33 0.32
CA THR A 195 -10.09 -16.55 1.78
C THR A 195 -9.75 -15.28 2.56
N ASN A 196 -8.67 -14.58 2.22
CA ASN A 196 -8.27 -13.33 2.86
C ASN A 196 -9.34 -12.25 2.69
N ILE A 197 -9.88 -12.07 1.49
CA ILE A 197 -10.94 -11.11 1.19
C ILE A 197 -12.20 -11.40 2.03
N ILE A 198 -12.63 -12.66 2.09
CA ILE A 198 -13.80 -13.08 2.87
C ILE A 198 -13.60 -12.85 4.37
N ASN A 199 -12.44 -13.24 4.90
CA ASN A 199 -12.13 -13.04 6.32
C ASN A 199 -12.12 -11.55 6.66
N CYS A 200 -11.59 -10.72 5.77
CA CYS A 200 -11.63 -9.28 5.92
C CYS A 200 -13.07 -8.74 5.97
N ALA A 201 -13.95 -9.17 5.05
CA ALA A 201 -15.36 -8.78 5.06
C ALA A 201 -16.07 -9.20 6.36
N LYS A 202 -15.79 -10.41 6.85
CA LYS A 202 -16.36 -10.96 8.10
C LYS A 202 -15.98 -10.15 9.35
N ASN A 203 -14.83 -9.47 9.36
CA ASN A 203 -14.46 -8.62 10.48
C ASN A 203 -15.47 -7.47 10.72
N PHE A 204 -16.20 -7.06 9.68
CA PHE A 204 -17.21 -6.01 9.78
C PHE A 204 -18.58 -6.50 10.26
N LEU A 205 -18.74 -7.79 10.59
CA LEU A 205 -20.02 -8.28 11.10
C LEU A 205 -20.53 -7.43 12.26
N ARG A 206 -21.85 -7.17 12.25
CA ARG A 206 -22.56 -6.32 13.24
C ARG A 206 -22.33 -4.82 13.11
N TYR A 207 -21.56 -4.35 12.14
CA TYR A 207 -21.49 -2.91 11.84
C TYR A 207 -22.85 -2.43 11.31
N SER A 208 -23.34 -1.30 11.82
CA SER A 208 -24.51 -0.65 11.25
C SER A 208 -24.20 -0.06 9.87
N TYR A 209 -25.22 -0.01 9.01
CA TYR A 209 -25.10 0.62 7.70
C TYR A 209 -24.84 2.12 7.86
N CYS A 210 -23.85 2.64 7.13
CA CYS A 210 -23.58 4.08 7.06
C CYS A 210 -23.29 4.50 5.62
N TRP A 211 -24.20 5.28 5.03
CA TRP A 211 -24.05 5.82 3.67
C TRP A 211 -22.71 6.54 3.51
N GLY A 212 -21.99 6.25 2.44
CA GLY A 212 -20.67 6.83 2.20
C GLY A 212 -19.53 6.16 2.96
N GLY A 213 -19.85 5.25 3.91
CA GLY A 213 -18.87 4.51 4.71
C GLY A 213 -17.92 3.69 3.85
N CYS A 214 -16.61 3.95 4.01
CA CYS A 214 -15.53 3.26 3.31
C CYS A 214 -14.26 3.26 4.18
N SER A 215 -14.43 3.04 5.49
CA SER A 215 -13.33 2.90 6.44
C SER A 215 -13.65 1.84 7.49
N CYS A 216 -12.68 1.55 8.36
CA CYS A 216 -12.84 0.64 9.48
C CYS A 216 -13.91 1.03 10.50
N ASN A 217 -14.42 2.28 10.48
CA ASN A 217 -15.43 2.73 11.43
C ASN A 217 -16.85 2.72 10.83
N LYS A 218 -16.98 2.83 9.52
CA LYS A 218 -18.26 3.04 8.82
C LYS A 218 -18.20 2.38 7.45
N VAL A 219 -19.21 1.59 7.12
CA VAL A 219 -19.34 0.89 5.83
C VAL A 219 -20.75 1.03 5.25
N ASP A 220 -20.83 1.20 3.94
CA ASP A 220 -22.02 0.87 3.15
C ASP A 220 -21.79 -0.42 2.34
N CYS A 221 -22.75 -0.79 1.48
CA CYS A 221 -22.68 -2.00 0.67
C CYS A 221 -21.40 -2.09 -0.17
N SER A 222 -21.12 -1.04 -0.95
CA SER A 222 -19.95 -0.95 -1.81
C SER A 222 -18.65 -0.64 -1.07
N GLY A 223 -18.73 0.05 0.06
CA GLY A 223 -17.59 0.28 0.95
C GLY A 223 -17.10 -1.00 1.60
N LEU A 224 -18.01 -1.88 2.04
CA LEU A 224 -17.67 -3.19 2.61
C LEU A 224 -16.88 -4.04 1.59
N THR A 225 -17.40 -4.19 0.38
CA THR A 225 -16.72 -4.99 -0.66
C THR A 225 -15.39 -4.38 -1.06
N ARG A 226 -15.34 -3.04 -1.21
CA ARG A 226 -14.08 -2.34 -1.51
C ARG A 226 -13.02 -2.56 -0.43
N LEU A 227 -13.37 -2.40 0.84
CA LEU A 227 -12.43 -2.61 1.95
C LEU A 227 -11.94 -4.06 2.03
N ALA A 228 -12.85 -5.02 1.83
CA ALA A 228 -12.52 -6.44 1.81
C ALA A 228 -11.53 -6.79 0.69
N TYR A 229 -11.67 -6.20 -0.50
CA TYR A 229 -10.70 -6.39 -1.59
C TYR A 229 -9.39 -5.64 -1.35
N LEU A 230 -9.43 -4.47 -0.72
CA LEU A 230 -8.24 -3.66 -0.42
C LEU A 230 -7.27 -4.38 0.52
N CYS A 231 -7.71 -5.23 1.45
CA CYS A 231 -6.79 -5.97 2.33
C CYS A 231 -5.82 -6.89 1.57
N SER A 232 -6.17 -7.21 0.31
CA SER A 232 -5.38 -8.01 -0.61
C SER A 232 -4.84 -7.19 -1.79
N ASN A 233 -4.73 -5.86 -1.62
CA ASN A 233 -4.23 -4.90 -2.61
C ASN A 233 -5.01 -4.90 -3.93
N LEU A 234 -6.27 -5.36 -3.93
CA LEU A 234 -7.18 -5.26 -5.07
C LEU A 234 -8.09 -4.05 -4.88
N THR A 235 -8.15 -3.17 -5.87
CA THR A 235 -8.90 -1.91 -5.77
C THR A 235 -10.19 -1.98 -6.58
N LEU A 236 -11.28 -2.36 -5.92
CA LEU A 236 -12.62 -2.22 -6.49
C LEU A 236 -13.03 -0.74 -6.58
N PRO A 237 -13.74 -0.28 -7.63
CA PRO A 237 -14.34 1.06 -7.67
C PRO A 237 -15.22 1.38 -6.44
N ARG A 238 -15.46 2.66 -6.17
CA ARG A 238 -16.17 3.08 -4.96
C ARG A 238 -17.66 2.72 -4.96
N ASN A 239 -18.34 2.86 -6.10
CA ASN A 239 -19.80 2.68 -6.17
C ASN A 239 -20.17 1.28 -6.69
N ALA A 240 -21.32 0.76 -6.28
CA ALA A 240 -21.80 -0.56 -6.69
C ALA A 240 -21.93 -0.72 -8.21
N ILE A 241 -22.40 0.31 -8.93
CA ILE A 241 -22.49 0.29 -10.40
C ILE A 241 -21.10 0.18 -11.06
N ASP A 242 -20.13 0.93 -10.56
CA ASP A 242 -18.77 0.93 -11.11
C ASP A 242 -18.07 -0.40 -10.80
N GLN A 243 -18.32 -0.98 -9.61
CA GLN A 243 -17.85 -2.33 -9.27
C GLN A 243 -18.44 -3.37 -10.22
N TYR A 244 -19.75 -3.30 -10.49
CA TYR A 244 -20.38 -4.18 -11.48
C TYR A 244 -19.68 -4.03 -12.83
N LEU A 245 -19.54 -2.80 -13.36
CA LEU A 245 -18.92 -2.53 -14.66
C LEU A 245 -17.47 -3.01 -14.75
N ALA A 246 -16.72 -2.98 -13.66
CA ALA A 246 -15.34 -3.46 -13.61
C ALA A 246 -15.20 -4.99 -13.53
N CYS A 247 -16.25 -5.72 -13.14
CA CYS A 247 -16.23 -7.18 -13.08
C CYS A 247 -16.44 -7.83 -14.45
N LYS A 248 -15.82 -9.00 -14.65
CA LYS A 248 -16.25 -9.97 -15.67
C LYS A 248 -17.63 -10.48 -15.28
N LYS A 249 -18.59 -10.38 -16.20
CA LYS A 249 -19.98 -10.80 -15.98
C LYS A 249 -20.08 -12.32 -15.91
N LEU A 250 -20.93 -12.80 -15.02
CA LEU A 250 -21.32 -14.20 -14.93
C LEU A 250 -22.81 -14.32 -15.28
N GLU A 251 -23.15 -15.35 -16.05
CA GLU A 251 -24.49 -15.57 -16.58
C GLU A 251 -25.40 -16.28 -15.59
N ASN A 252 -24.83 -16.99 -14.62
CA ASN A 252 -25.60 -17.77 -13.65
C ASN A 252 -24.88 -17.82 -12.29
N GLY A 253 -25.65 -17.86 -11.20
CA GLY A 253 -25.13 -17.92 -9.84
C GLY A 253 -24.28 -19.16 -9.56
N SER A 254 -24.49 -20.27 -10.27
CA SER A 254 -23.66 -21.48 -10.18
C SER A 254 -22.20 -21.27 -10.62
N GLN A 255 -21.91 -20.19 -11.34
CA GLN A 255 -20.54 -19.84 -11.74
C GLN A 255 -19.79 -19.06 -10.64
N LEU A 256 -20.48 -18.62 -9.59
CA LEU A 256 -19.86 -17.83 -8.52
C LEU A 256 -18.84 -18.67 -7.75
N LYS A 257 -17.67 -18.09 -7.56
CA LYS A 257 -16.67 -18.54 -6.59
C LYS A 257 -16.73 -17.66 -5.33
N PRO A 258 -16.27 -18.14 -4.17
CA PRO A 258 -16.16 -17.31 -2.97
C PRO A 258 -15.40 -16.00 -3.25
N ALA A 259 -15.86 -14.90 -2.67
CA ALA A 259 -15.47 -13.51 -2.90
C ALA A 259 -15.99 -12.85 -4.19
N ASP A 260 -16.66 -13.58 -5.10
CA ASP A 260 -17.34 -12.95 -6.23
C ASP A 260 -18.52 -12.07 -5.77
N LEU A 261 -18.95 -11.15 -6.63
CA LEU A 261 -19.91 -10.12 -6.28
C LEU A 261 -21.28 -10.39 -6.90
N ILE A 262 -22.32 -10.10 -6.12
CA ILE A 262 -23.72 -10.17 -6.51
C ILE A 262 -24.27 -8.74 -6.46
N PHE A 263 -25.06 -8.32 -7.44
CA PHE A 263 -25.53 -6.93 -7.59
C PHE A 263 -27.02 -6.85 -7.86
N TYR A 264 -27.69 -5.80 -7.36
CA TYR A 264 -29.09 -5.48 -7.71
C TYR A 264 -29.31 -4.12 -8.33
N ALA A 265 -30.22 -4.12 -9.31
CA ALA A 265 -30.87 -2.95 -9.86
C ALA A 265 -32.38 -3.12 -9.77
N ARG A 266 -33.13 -2.02 -9.93
CA ARG A 266 -34.58 -2.10 -10.05
C ARG A 266 -34.94 -2.59 -11.45
N ALA A 267 -35.98 -3.41 -11.59
CA ALA A 267 -36.42 -3.92 -12.89
C ALA A 267 -36.88 -2.82 -13.85
N ASP A 268 -37.42 -1.70 -13.35
CA ASP A 268 -37.77 -0.52 -14.16
C ASP A 268 -36.54 0.31 -14.58
N LYS A 269 -35.37 0.06 -13.98
CA LYS A 269 -34.10 0.75 -14.28
C LYS A 269 -32.93 -0.24 -14.20
N PRO A 270 -32.89 -1.27 -15.06
CA PRO A 270 -31.98 -2.41 -14.93
C PRO A 270 -30.50 -2.01 -15.01
N LYS A 271 -30.18 -0.89 -15.68
CA LYS A 271 -28.82 -0.34 -15.81
C LYS A 271 -28.36 0.45 -14.57
N ARG A 272 -29.19 0.63 -13.55
CA ARG A 272 -28.88 1.42 -12.33
C ARG A 272 -28.71 0.50 -11.14
N VAL A 273 -27.59 -0.23 -11.13
CA VAL A 273 -27.16 -1.02 -9.96
C VAL A 273 -26.99 -0.10 -8.76
N PHE A 274 -27.61 -0.45 -7.63
CA PHE A 274 -27.61 0.36 -6.41
C PHE A 274 -27.18 -0.42 -5.16
N HIS A 275 -27.00 -1.73 -5.26
CA HIS A 275 -26.58 -2.58 -4.14
C HIS A 275 -25.59 -3.64 -4.60
N VAL A 276 -24.67 -4.02 -3.71
CA VAL A 276 -23.67 -5.07 -3.93
C VAL A 276 -23.52 -5.92 -2.68
N MET A 277 -23.34 -7.22 -2.88
CA MET A 277 -23.09 -8.25 -1.88
C MET A 277 -21.88 -9.08 -2.32
N MET A 278 -21.25 -9.77 -1.39
CA MET A 278 -20.15 -10.70 -1.67
C MET A 278 -20.59 -12.13 -1.38
N TYR A 279 -20.39 -13.02 -2.35
CA TYR A 279 -20.66 -14.44 -2.21
C TYR A 279 -19.60 -15.10 -1.33
N LEU A 280 -20.03 -15.95 -0.40
CA LEU A 280 -19.15 -16.64 0.54
C LEU A 280 -18.87 -18.09 0.15
N GLY A 281 -19.56 -18.62 -0.86
CA GLY A 281 -19.66 -20.06 -1.12
C GLY A 281 -20.86 -20.68 -0.40
N GLU A 282 -21.19 -21.91 -0.78
CA GLU A 282 -22.22 -22.74 -0.12
C GLU A 282 -23.55 -21.99 0.07
N ASN A 283 -24.04 -21.34 -0.99
CA ASN A 283 -25.31 -20.60 -0.98
C ASN A 283 -25.37 -19.47 0.09
N ALA A 284 -24.23 -18.99 0.59
CA ALA A 284 -24.15 -17.90 1.57
C ALA A 284 -23.56 -16.62 0.96
N LEU A 285 -23.99 -15.47 1.48
CA LEU A 285 -23.50 -14.15 1.10
C LEU A 285 -23.30 -13.26 2.32
N ILE A 286 -22.43 -12.26 2.20
CA ILE A 286 -22.30 -11.14 3.15
C ILE A 286 -22.67 -9.83 2.48
N GLU A 287 -23.40 -8.98 3.19
CA GLU A 287 -23.83 -7.68 2.71
C GLU A 287 -23.75 -6.63 3.81
N CYS A 288 -23.67 -5.35 3.43
CA CYS A 288 -24.04 -4.23 4.30
C CYS A 288 -25.31 -3.58 3.74
N GLY A 289 -26.49 -4.01 4.23
CA GLY A 289 -27.78 -3.56 3.71
C GLY A 289 -28.45 -2.53 4.61
N CYS A 290 -29.06 -1.49 4.06
CA CYS A 290 -29.92 -0.59 4.82
C CYS A 290 -31.27 -1.27 5.13
N PRO A 291 -31.82 -1.18 6.37
CA PRO A 291 -31.27 -0.56 7.58
C PRO A 291 -30.41 -1.49 8.46
N PHE A 292 -30.21 -2.74 8.04
CA PHE A 292 -29.72 -3.83 8.89
C PHE A 292 -28.21 -3.84 9.18
N GLY A 293 -27.39 -3.17 8.38
CA GLY A 293 -25.93 -3.23 8.48
C GLY A 293 -25.32 -4.51 7.93
N VAL A 294 -24.16 -4.89 8.47
CA VAL A 294 -23.36 -6.02 7.99
C VAL A 294 -23.84 -7.35 8.57
N ARG A 295 -24.24 -8.25 7.67
CA ARG A 295 -24.82 -9.56 8.02
C ARG A 295 -24.52 -10.63 6.97
N ILE A 296 -24.60 -11.88 7.39
CA ILE A 296 -24.56 -13.05 6.50
C ILE A 296 -25.98 -13.59 6.34
N LEU A 297 -26.33 -13.96 5.11
CA LEU A 297 -27.61 -14.54 4.74
C LEU A 297 -27.39 -15.73 3.79
N THR A 298 -28.35 -16.64 3.75
CA THR A 298 -28.42 -17.63 2.66
C THR A 298 -29.14 -17.06 1.45
N GLY A 299 -29.01 -17.72 0.30
CA GLY A 299 -29.80 -17.42 -0.89
C GLY A 299 -31.30 -17.47 -0.61
N GLU A 300 -31.81 -18.48 0.09
CA GLU A 300 -33.23 -18.60 0.39
C GLU A 300 -33.72 -17.44 1.24
N ALA A 301 -32.95 -17.07 2.27
CA ALA A 301 -33.31 -15.99 3.17
C ALA A 301 -33.35 -14.62 2.46
N LYS A 302 -32.56 -14.42 1.39
CA LYS A 302 -32.49 -13.15 0.66
C LYS A 302 -33.33 -13.13 -0.64
N PHE A 303 -33.31 -14.23 -1.38
CA PHE A 303 -33.85 -14.38 -2.75
C PHE A 303 -35.07 -15.29 -2.82
N GLY A 304 -35.37 -16.06 -1.76
CA GLY A 304 -36.42 -17.08 -1.77
C GLY A 304 -36.01 -18.38 -2.49
N LYS A 305 -34.75 -18.51 -2.92
CA LYS A 305 -34.18 -19.71 -3.55
C LYS A 305 -32.65 -19.72 -3.44
N THR A 306 -32.04 -20.87 -3.72
CA THR A 306 -30.58 -21.03 -3.73
C THR A 306 -29.92 -20.12 -4.76
N ILE A 307 -28.77 -19.55 -4.43
CA ILE A 307 -28.04 -18.60 -5.29
C ILE A 307 -27.67 -19.25 -6.63
N GLU A 308 -27.28 -20.52 -6.60
CA GLU A 308 -26.81 -21.28 -7.75
C GLU A 308 -27.89 -21.52 -8.80
N THR A 309 -29.17 -21.38 -8.45
CA THR A 309 -30.31 -21.53 -9.39
C THR A 309 -30.75 -20.23 -10.04
N ILE A 310 -30.15 -19.10 -9.66
CA ILE A 310 -30.52 -17.78 -10.15
C ILE A 310 -29.75 -17.48 -11.43
N ASN A 311 -30.47 -17.07 -12.47
CA ASN A 311 -29.84 -16.58 -13.69
C ASN A 311 -29.46 -15.10 -13.55
N GLY A 312 -28.38 -14.70 -14.22
CA GLY A 312 -28.08 -13.30 -14.45
C GLY A 312 -29.23 -12.64 -15.21
N GLU A 313 -29.52 -11.40 -14.84
CA GLU A 313 -30.64 -10.60 -15.34
C GLU A 313 -32.04 -11.11 -14.95
N GLU A 314 -32.12 -12.12 -14.07
CA GLU A 314 -33.39 -12.61 -13.56
C GLU A 314 -34.07 -11.55 -12.67
N ILE A 315 -35.38 -11.37 -12.86
CA ILE A 315 -36.22 -10.53 -12.00
C ILE A 315 -36.76 -11.37 -10.85
N LEU A 316 -36.42 -11.00 -9.62
CA LEU A 316 -37.00 -11.57 -8.41
C LEU A 316 -38.18 -10.71 -7.92
N ASN A 317 -39.13 -11.39 -7.25
CA ASN A 317 -40.37 -10.80 -6.74
C ASN A 317 -40.77 -11.35 -5.36
N ASN A 318 -39.80 -11.65 -4.50
CA ASN A 318 -40.06 -12.00 -3.10
C ASN A 318 -40.20 -10.73 -2.23
N GLU A 319 -40.52 -10.90 -0.95
CA GLU A 319 -40.73 -9.79 0.01
C GLU A 319 -39.54 -8.83 0.12
N ILE A 320 -38.31 -9.35 0.04
CA ILE A 320 -37.07 -8.59 0.18
C ILE A 320 -36.62 -8.01 -1.17
N CYS A 321 -36.72 -8.79 -2.23
CA CYS A 321 -36.24 -8.45 -3.57
C CYS A 321 -37.41 -8.18 -4.52
N LYS A 322 -38.34 -7.31 -4.16
CA LYS A 322 -39.51 -6.97 -4.99
C LYS A 322 -39.10 -6.16 -6.22
N ASN A 323 -39.39 -6.65 -7.43
CA ASN A 323 -39.04 -6.02 -8.70
C ASN A 323 -37.54 -5.69 -8.84
N LEU A 324 -36.67 -6.60 -8.39
CA LEU A 324 -35.20 -6.43 -8.50
C LEU A 324 -34.61 -7.38 -9.54
N VAL A 325 -33.67 -6.87 -10.34
CA VAL A 325 -32.88 -7.64 -11.30
C VAL A 325 -31.54 -8.01 -10.67
N ILE A 326 -31.16 -9.28 -10.78
CA ILE A 326 -29.95 -9.86 -10.20
C ILE A 326 -28.83 -9.91 -11.23
N TYR A 327 -27.62 -9.49 -10.84
CA TYR A 327 -26.43 -9.68 -11.66
C TYR A 327 -25.29 -10.29 -10.85
N PHE A 328 -24.37 -10.94 -11.56
CA PHE A 328 -23.20 -11.59 -10.99
C PHE A 328 -21.94 -11.10 -11.68
N GLY A 329 -20.84 -11.00 -10.93
CA GLY A 329 -19.56 -10.65 -11.51
C GLY A 329 -18.37 -11.04 -10.65
N THR A 330 -17.29 -11.43 -11.32
CA THR A 330 -16.00 -11.69 -10.69
C THR A 330 -15.00 -10.59 -11.03
N PHE A 331 -14.27 -10.13 -10.01
CA PHE A 331 -13.17 -9.17 -10.18
C PHE A 331 -11.79 -9.85 -10.13
N ILE A 332 -11.74 -11.11 -9.69
CA ILE A 332 -10.50 -11.86 -9.52
C ILE A 332 -10.23 -12.63 -10.82
N ASN A 333 -9.24 -12.16 -11.57
CA ASN A 333 -8.82 -12.75 -12.86
C ASN A 333 -7.52 -13.57 -12.75
N LYS A 334 -7.25 -14.14 -11.57
CA LYS A 334 -6.02 -14.89 -11.31
C LYS A 334 -6.11 -16.32 -11.80
#